data_AF-A0A4W5JFX7-F1
#
_entry.id   AF-A0A4W5JFX7-F1
#
_cell.length_a   1.000
_cell.length_b   1.000
_cell.length_c   1.000
_cell.angle_alpha   90.00
_cell.angle_beta   90.00
_cell.angle_gamma   90.00
#
_symmetry.space_group_name_H-M   'P 1'
#
loop_
_entity.id
_entity.type
_entity.pdbx_description
1 polymer ?
#
loop_
_entity_poly.entity_id
_entity_poly.type
_entity_poly.pdbx_seq_one_letter_code
_entity_poly.pdbx_strand_id
1 'polypeptide(L)'
;MYALTTQILRHSRANATKVIFLITDGYSNGGDPRPVAAALREQGVEIYTLGIWQGNIRELHDMASHPKDQHCYLVHNFAEFEALARRALHEDLPTGSYIQEDLSRCSSLCEAGADCCDIMASCKCGTHTGQYDCICEKGHYGKGLQYECTACPPGTYKPEGTPGGLSTC
;
A
#
# COMPACT_ATOMS: atom_id res chain seq x y z
N MET A 1 -5.54 -18.48 -15.82
CA MET A 1 -6.26 -18.42 -14.53
C MET A 1 -6.75 -19.80 -14.07
N TYR A 2 -7.61 -20.50 -14.82
CA TYR A 2 -8.30 -21.72 -14.36
C TYR A 2 -7.41 -22.88 -13.86
N ALA A 3 -6.37 -23.23 -14.61
CA ALA A 3 -5.49 -24.36 -14.26
C ALA A 3 -4.71 -24.11 -12.96
N LEU A 4 -4.19 -22.89 -12.79
CA LEU A 4 -3.42 -22.48 -11.62
C LEU A 4 -4.30 -22.43 -10.36
N THR A 5 -5.49 -21.82 -10.45
CA THR A 5 -6.37 -21.67 -9.28
C THR A 5 -6.92 -23.01 -8.78
N THR A 6 -7.27 -23.92 -9.70
CA THR A 6 -7.77 -25.24 -9.31
C THR A 6 -6.69 -26.07 -8.62
N GLN A 7 -5.43 -25.95 -9.03
CA GLN A 7 -4.31 -26.68 -8.41
C GLN A 7 -3.98 -26.14 -7.01
N ILE A 8 -4.04 -24.82 -6.81
CA ILE A 8 -3.76 -24.17 -5.53
C ILE A 8 -4.86 -24.46 -4.51
N LEU A 9 -6.13 -24.41 -4.93
CA LEU A 9 -7.26 -24.58 -4.00
C LEU A 9 -7.57 -26.05 -3.66
N ARG A 10 -7.07 -27.02 -4.42
CA ARG A 10 -7.31 -28.46 -4.20
C ARG A 10 -6.87 -28.97 -2.83
N HIS A 11 -5.82 -28.40 -2.25
CA HIS A 11 -5.29 -28.80 -0.93
C HIS A 11 -5.64 -27.81 0.17
N SER A 12 -6.50 -26.82 -0.11
CA SER A 12 -6.93 -25.85 0.88
C SER A 12 -7.85 -26.49 1.92
N ARG A 13 -7.76 -26.04 3.17
CA ARG A 13 -8.68 -26.46 4.24
C ARG A 13 -10.11 -26.11 3.83
N ALA A 14 -11.04 -27.06 3.97
CA ALA A 14 -12.43 -26.88 3.55
C ALA A 14 -13.12 -25.67 4.23
N ASN A 15 -12.78 -25.39 5.49
CA ASN A 15 -13.40 -24.33 6.29
C ASN A 15 -12.61 -23.01 6.30
N ALA A 16 -11.58 -22.86 5.47
CA ALA A 16 -10.83 -21.61 5.39
C ALA A 16 -11.47 -20.66 4.38
N THR A 17 -11.50 -19.37 4.69
CA THR A 17 -11.77 -18.32 3.70
C THR A 17 -10.70 -18.37 2.62
N LYS A 18 -11.13 -18.38 1.35
CA LYS A 18 -10.26 -18.43 0.18
C LYS A 18 -10.33 -17.10 -0.51
N VAL A 19 -9.19 -16.42 -0.61
CA VAL A 19 -9.08 -15.10 -1.24
C VAL A 19 -8.09 -15.16 -2.38
N ILE A 20 -8.42 -14.54 -3.51
CA ILE A 20 -7.54 -14.36 -4.67
C ILE A 20 -7.34 -12.86 -4.89
N PHE A 21 -6.08 -12.42 -4.89
CA PHE A 21 -5.68 -11.11 -5.38
C PHE A 21 -5.15 -11.25 -6.80
N LEU A 22 -5.89 -10.74 -7.77
CA LEU A 22 -5.50 -10.69 -9.18
C LEU A 22 -4.90 -9.33 -9.47
N ILE A 23 -3.62 -9.28 -9.83
CA ILE A 23 -2.93 -8.04 -10.21
C ILE A 23 -2.56 -8.14 -11.69
N THR A 24 -2.88 -7.11 -12.48
CA THR A 24 -2.53 -7.04 -13.91
C THR A 24 -2.20 -5.60 -14.31
N ASP A 25 -1.28 -5.44 -15.24
CA ASP A 25 -0.93 -4.18 -15.91
C ASP A 25 -1.50 -4.08 -17.34
N GLY A 26 -2.27 -5.08 -17.78
CA GLY A 26 -2.79 -5.16 -19.15
C GLY A 26 -3.96 -6.13 -19.35
N TYR A 27 -4.22 -6.45 -20.62
CA TYR A 27 -5.33 -7.30 -21.07
C TYR A 27 -5.05 -8.79 -20.87
N SER A 28 -6.11 -9.59 -20.71
CA SER A 28 -5.99 -11.05 -20.66
C SER A 28 -5.42 -11.62 -21.96
N ASN A 29 -4.39 -12.45 -21.84
CA ASN A 29 -3.86 -13.24 -22.94
C ASN A 29 -4.39 -14.68 -22.81
N GLY A 30 -5.12 -15.18 -23.82
CA GLY A 30 -5.56 -16.58 -23.86
C GLY A 30 -7.05 -16.87 -23.58
N GLY A 31 -7.92 -15.90 -23.85
CA GLY A 31 -9.38 -16.07 -23.76
C GLY A 31 -10.02 -15.31 -22.59
N ASP A 32 -11.35 -15.32 -22.52
CA ASP A 32 -12.12 -14.58 -21.52
C ASP A 32 -12.00 -15.22 -20.12
N PRO A 33 -11.44 -14.52 -19.12
CA PRO A 33 -11.28 -15.06 -17.78
C PRO A 33 -12.55 -14.96 -16.91
N ARG A 34 -13.59 -14.23 -17.35
CA ARG A 34 -14.82 -14.02 -16.56
C ARG A 34 -15.57 -15.29 -16.17
N PRO A 35 -15.74 -16.31 -17.05
CA PRO A 35 -16.40 -17.56 -16.68
C PRO A 35 -15.66 -18.31 -15.57
N VAL A 36 -14.33 -18.25 -15.58
CA VAL A 36 -13.48 -18.87 -14.56
C VAL A 36 -13.64 -18.15 -13.21
N ALA A 37 -13.61 -16.82 -13.23
CA ALA A 37 -13.84 -16.03 -12.02
C ALA A 37 -15.24 -16.26 -11.44
N ALA A 38 -16.26 -16.38 -12.29
CA ALA A 38 -17.62 -16.70 -11.84
C ALA A 38 -17.68 -18.04 -11.09
N ALA A 39 -17.10 -19.10 -11.66
CA ALA A 39 -17.06 -20.42 -11.02
C ALA A 39 -16.31 -20.41 -9.68
N LEU A 40 -15.23 -19.62 -9.56
CA LEU A 40 -14.49 -19.47 -8.31
C LEU A 40 -15.32 -18.76 -7.23
N ARG A 41 -16.04 -17.69 -7.60
CA ARG A 41 -16.94 -16.99 -6.67
C ARG A 41 -18.09 -17.87 -6.20
N GLU A 42 -18.66 -18.68 -7.10
CA GLU A 42 -19.69 -19.69 -6.74
C GLU A 42 -19.17 -20.73 -5.75
N GLN A 43 -17.86 -20.99 -5.74
CA GLN A 43 -17.19 -21.87 -4.76
C GLN A 43 -16.82 -21.15 -3.45
N GLY A 44 -17.29 -19.92 -3.23
CA GLY A 44 -17.00 -19.13 -2.03
C GLY A 44 -15.60 -18.53 -2.01
N VAL A 45 -14.93 -18.42 -3.16
CA VAL A 45 -13.66 -17.71 -3.28
C VAL A 45 -13.92 -16.23 -3.47
N GLU A 46 -13.38 -15.42 -2.57
CA GLU A 46 -13.40 -13.96 -2.68
C GLU A 46 -12.29 -13.50 -3.63
N ILE A 47 -12.61 -12.61 -4.55
CA ILE A 47 -11.69 -12.18 -5.62
C ILE A 47 -11.56 -10.66 -5.59
N TYR A 48 -10.35 -10.20 -5.37
CA TYR A 48 -9.93 -8.81 -5.50
C TYR A 48 -9.16 -8.63 -6.80
N THR A 49 -9.47 -7.60 -7.59
CA THR A 49 -8.77 -7.29 -8.83
C THR A 49 -8.09 -5.94 -8.73
N LEU A 50 -6.80 -5.87 -9.07
CA LEU A 50 -5.97 -4.67 -9.07
C LEU A 50 -5.41 -4.46 -10.48
N GLY A 51 -5.93 -3.47 -11.18
CA GLY A 51 -5.45 -3.06 -12.51
C GLY A 51 -4.50 -1.88 -12.40
N ILE A 52 -3.29 -2.03 -12.93
CA ILE A 52 -2.30 -0.96 -13.03
C ILE A 52 -2.36 -0.41 -14.46
N TRP A 53 -2.41 0.91 -14.62
CA TRP A 53 -2.41 1.60 -15.92
C TRP A 53 -3.71 1.41 -16.76
N GLN A 54 -3.64 0.78 -17.94
CA GLN A 54 -4.72 0.66 -18.94
C GLN A 54 -5.22 -0.78 -19.07
N GLY A 55 -5.53 -1.42 -17.94
CA GLY A 55 -6.23 -2.71 -17.93
C GLY A 55 -7.65 -2.60 -18.48
N ASN A 56 -8.22 -3.73 -18.89
CA ASN A 56 -9.63 -3.81 -19.26
C ASN A 56 -10.52 -3.69 -18.01
N ILE A 57 -10.93 -2.46 -17.71
CA ILE A 57 -11.72 -2.12 -16.52
C ILE A 57 -12.97 -3.00 -16.40
N ARG A 58 -13.68 -3.23 -17.50
CA ARG A 58 -14.92 -4.03 -17.50
C ARG A 58 -14.66 -5.48 -17.13
N GLU A 59 -13.59 -6.05 -17.68
CA GLU A 59 -13.23 -7.44 -17.41
C GLU A 59 -12.78 -7.64 -15.96
N LEU A 60 -11.94 -6.74 -15.44
CA LEU A 60 -11.53 -6.76 -14.03
C LEU A 60 -12.73 -6.61 -13.10
N HIS A 61 -13.59 -5.64 -13.40
CA HIS A 61 -14.83 -5.42 -12.65
C HIS A 61 -15.74 -6.66 -12.68
N ASP A 62 -15.92 -7.30 -13.83
CA ASP A 62 -16.73 -8.52 -13.96
C ASP A 62 -16.13 -9.70 -13.18
N MET A 63 -14.80 -9.77 -13.04
CA MET A 63 -14.09 -10.80 -12.29
C MET A 63 -14.06 -10.59 -10.76
N ALA A 64 -14.09 -9.35 -10.30
CA ALA A 64 -14.11 -9.03 -8.86
C ALA A 64 -15.32 -9.62 -8.13
N SER A 65 -15.24 -9.80 -6.82
CA SER A 65 -16.40 -10.18 -5.99
C SER A 65 -17.31 -8.98 -5.70
N HIS A 66 -18.52 -9.23 -5.20
CA HIS A 66 -19.41 -8.16 -4.76
C HIS A 66 -19.12 -7.81 -3.29
N PRO A 67 -19.27 -6.54 -2.87
CA PRO A 67 -19.62 -5.39 -3.71
C PRO A 67 -18.39 -4.87 -4.48
N LYS A 68 -18.59 -4.45 -5.72
CA LYS A 68 -17.50 -4.26 -6.72
C LYS A 68 -16.57 -3.11 -6.36
N ASP A 69 -17.12 -2.07 -5.75
CA ASP A 69 -16.44 -0.90 -5.20
C ASP A 69 -15.43 -1.26 -4.10
N GLN A 70 -15.57 -2.44 -3.47
CA GLN A 70 -14.65 -2.92 -2.43
C GLN A 70 -13.66 -3.99 -2.94
N HIS A 71 -13.86 -4.49 -4.17
CA HIS A 71 -13.12 -5.62 -4.72
C HIS A 71 -12.41 -5.31 -6.04
N CYS A 72 -12.64 -4.15 -6.65
CA CYS A 72 -12.03 -3.76 -7.91
C CYS A 72 -11.30 -2.43 -7.75
N TYR A 73 -9.97 -2.48 -7.85
CA TYR A 73 -9.09 -1.33 -7.73
C TYR A 73 -8.39 -1.07 -9.06
N LEU A 74 -8.36 0.20 -9.44
CA LEU A 74 -7.63 0.68 -10.61
C LEU A 74 -6.69 1.77 -10.15
N VAL A 75 -5.41 1.62 -10.45
CA VAL A 75 -4.35 2.54 -10.05
C VAL A 75 -3.55 2.96 -11.26
N HIS A 76 -3.13 4.22 -11.33
CA HIS A 76 -2.51 4.77 -12.52
C HIS A 76 -1.06 4.33 -12.70
N ASN A 77 -0.37 3.97 -11.62
CA ASN A 77 1.04 3.57 -11.67
C ASN A 77 1.39 2.66 -10.47
N PHE A 78 2.61 2.12 -10.48
CA PHE A 78 3.10 1.24 -9.41
C PHE A 78 3.26 1.96 -8.06
N ALA A 79 3.53 3.26 -8.03
CA ALA A 79 3.62 4.01 -6.77
C ALA A 79 2.25 4.16 -6.09
N GLU A 80 1.19 4.37 -6.87
CA GLU A 80 -0.20 4.36 -6.37
C GLU A 80 -0.63 2.97 -5.91
N PHE A 81 -0.25 1.91 -6.64
CA PHE A 81 -0.46 0.53 -6.20
C PHE A 81 0.20 0.28 -4.84
N GLU A 82 1.47 0.72 -4.69
CA GLU A 82 2.21 0.60 -3.45
C GLU A 82 1.51 1.36 -2.32
N ALA A 83 1.07 2.60 -2.56
CA ALA A 83 0.33 3.38 -1.58
C ALA A 83 -1.00 2.73 -1.16
N LEU A 84 -1.74 2.13 -2.11
CA LEU A 84 -2.97 1.38 -1.84
C LEU A 84 -2.70 0.13 -1.01
N ALA A 85 -1.74 -0.69 -1.43
CA ALA A 85 -1.33 -1.89 -0.71
C ALA A 85 -0.87 -1.53 0.71
N ARG A 86 -0.09 -0.45 0.85
CA ARG A 86 0.29 0.09 2.15
C ARG A 86 -0.92 0.49 2.96
N ARG A 87 -1.82 1.34 2.47
CA ARG A 87 -3.02 1.72 3.23
C ARG A 87 -3.83 0.51 3.70
N ALA A 88 -4.05 -0.46 2.81
CA ALA A 88 -4.80 -1.69 3.13
C ALA A 88 -4.07 -2.57 4.16
N LEU A 89 -2.74 -2.56 4.19
CA LEU A 89 -1.91 -3.32 5.13
C LEU A 89 -1.56 -2.53 6.40
N HIS A 90 -1.59 -1.20 6.36
CA HIS A 90 -1.11 -0.30 7.42
C HIS A 90 -2.16 0.00 8.47
N GLU A 91 -3.45 -0.26 8.24
CA GLU A 91 -4.40 -0.30 9.37
C GLU A 91 -4.01 -1.42 10.36
N ASP A 92 -3.26 -2.44 9.91
CA ASP A 92 -2.80 -3.58 10.73
C ASP A 92 -1.28 -3.65 10.96
N LEU A 93 -0.46 -2.85 10.27
CA LEU A 93 0.97 -2.79 10.57
C LEU A 93 1.16 -1.78 11.71
N PRO A 94 1.46 -2.21 12.96
CA PRO A 94 1.84 -1.28 13.99
C PRO A 94 2.95 -0.40 13.42
N THR A 95 2.86 0.91 13.65
CA THR A 95 3.94 1.84 13.32
C THR A 95 5.19 1.29 14.00
N GLY A 96 6.01 0.60 13.21
CA GLY A 96 7.18 -0.09 13.72
C GLY A 96 8.13 0.91 14.37
N SER A 97 9.11 0.42 15.10
CA SER A 97 10.17 1.32 15.55
C SER A 97 10.91 1.91 14.33
N TYR A 98 11.38 3.15 14.47
CA TYR A 98 12.18 3.82 13.46
C TYR A 98 13.62 3.92 13.94
N ILE A 99 14.56 3.52 13.09
CA ILE A 99 15.98 3.69 13.36
C ILE A 99 16.50 4.86 12.53
N GLN A 100 17.29 5.73 13.15
CA GLN A 100 17.91 6.84 12.43
C GLN A 100 18.99 6.33 11.49
N GLU A 101 19.00 6.85 10.27
CA GLU A 101 19.89 6.45 9.19
C GLU A 101 20.58 7.67 8.58
N ASP A 102 21.55 7.40 7.71
CA ASP A 102 22.24 8.45 6.98
C ASP A 102 21.28 9.16 5.99
N LEU A 103 21.44 10.48 5.85
CA LEU A 103 20.57 11.31 5.01
C LEU A 103 20.57 10.85 3.53
N SER A 104 21.67 10.26 3.05
CA SER A 104 21.76 9.72 1.69
C SER A 104 20.76 8.60 1.42
N ARG A 105 20.28 7.90 2.45
CA ARG A 105 19.25 6.84 2.30
C ARG A 105 17.88 7.40 1.92
N CYS A 106 17.63 8.68 2.21
CA CYS A 106 16.40 9.38 1.86
C CYS A 106 16.51 10.17 0.54
N SER A 107 17.59 10.01 -0.21
CA SER A 107 17.81 10.70 -1.50
C SER A 107 16.71 10.45 -2.53
N SER A 108 16.05 9.28 -2.49
CA SER A 108 14.97 8.93 -3.41
C SER A 108 13.62 9.56 -3.06
N LEU A 109 13.51 10.29 -1.94
CA LEU A 109 12.25 10.89 -1.50
C LEU A 109 11.90 12.21 -2.20
N CYS A 110 12.82 12.77 -2.99
CA CYS A 110 12.62 14.03 -3.71
C CYS A 110 13.31 14.03 -5.08
N GLU A 111 12.85 14.88 -5.99
CA GLU A 111 13.40 14.98 -7.36
C GLU A 111 14.86 15.45 -7.40
N ALA A 112 15.29 16.24 -6.41
CA ALA A 112 16.66 16.73 -6.31
C ALA A 112 17.67 15.60 -6.04
N GLY A 113 17.23 14.44 -5.56
CA GLY A 113 18.10 13.28 -5.31
C GLY A 113 19.07 13.46 -4.13
N ALA A 114 18.94 14.53 -3.34
CA ALA A 114 19.78 14.84 -2.19
C ALA A 114 19.06 15.80 -1.24
N ASP A 115 19.44 15.78 0.04
CA ASP A 115 18.95 16.68 1.08
C ASP A 115 17.42 16.77 1.20
N CYS A 116 16.71 15.66 0.93
CA CYS A 116 15.26 15.67 0.82
C CYS A 116 14.51 15.97 2.13
N CYS A 117 15.13 15.74 3.29
CA CYS A 117 14.50 15.96 4.59
C CYS A 117 14.60 17.42 5.03
N ASP A 118 13.61 17.89 5.78
CA ASP A 118 13.64 19.16 6.49
C ASP A 118 14.81 19.23 7.48
N ILE A 119 15.27 20.44 7.80
CA ILE A 119 16.26 20.68 8.87
C ILE A 119 15.76 20.20 10.24
N MET A 120 14.44 20.20 10.47
CA MET A 120 13.79 19.68 11.67
C MET A 120 13.36 18.21 11.52
N ALA A 121 13.86 17.50 10.50
CA ALA A 121 13.62 16.08 10.29
C ALA A 121 14.93 15.30 10.22
N SER A 122 14.84 13.99 10.49
CA SER A 122 15.92 13.06 10.22
C SER A 122 15.45 11.93 9.31
N CYS A 123 16.37 11.40 8.51
CA CYS A 123 16.12 10.21 7.71
C CYS A 123 16.05 9.01 8.65
N LYS A 124 14.95 8.25 8.61
CA LYS A 124 14.77 7.06 9.42
C LYS A 124 14.25 5.90 8.58
N CYS A 125 14.68 4.69 8.94
CA CYS A 125 14.17 3.46 8.35
C CYS A 125 13.15 2.81 9.28
N GLY A 126 11.96 2.50 8.76
CA GLY A 126 10.96 1.73 9.49
C GLY A 126 11.42 0.28 9.64
N THR A 127 11.62 -0.19 10.86
CA THR A 127 12.15 -1.55 11.14
C THR A 127 11.24 -2.68 10.66
N HIS A 128 9.95 -2.42 10.52
CA HIS A 128 8.96 -3.38 10.01
C HIS A 128 8.69 -3.20 8.51
N THR A 129 8.80 -1.99 7.98
CA THR A 129 8.48 -1.66 6.59
C THR A 129 9.71 -1.71 5.67
N GLY A 130 10.92 -1.59 6.23
CA GLY A 130 12.16 -1.42 5.48
C GLY A 130 12.24 -0.12 4.68
N GLN A 131 11.33 0.82 4.93
CA GLN A 131 11.19 2.06 4.15
C GLN A 131 11.93 3.20 4.84
N TYR A 132 12.63 4.00 4.03
CA TYR A 132 13.21 5.26 4.47
C TYR A 132 12.19 6.38 4.36
N ASP A 133 11.99 7.10 5.46
CA ASP A 133 11.10 8.26 5.54
C ASP A 133 11.84 9.41 6.23
N CYS A 134 11.57 10.63 5.81
CA CYS A 134 11.96 11.80 6.58
C CYS A 134 10.95 12.00 7.72
N ILE A 135 11.42 12.06 8.96
CA ILE A 135 10.54 12.14 10.12
C ILE A 135 10.86 13.38 10.94
N CYS A 136 9.86 14.25 11.10
CA CYS A 136 9.98 15.42 11.96
C CYS A 136 10.32 15.01 13.39
N GLU A 137 11.34 15.67 13.92
CA GLU A 137 11.81 15.47 15.29
C GLU A 137 10.75 15.87 16.33
N LYS A 138 11.02 15.52 17.58
CA LYS A 138 10.14 15.83 18.72
C LYS A 138 9.75 17.32 18.73
N GLY A 139 8.50 17.58 19.12
CA GLY A 139 7.90 18.91 19.07
C GLY A 139 7.51 19.42 17.67
N HIS A 140 7.72 18.63 16.60
CA HIS A 140 7.32 18.98 15.23
C HIS A 140 6.49 17.86 14.57
N TYR A 141 5.47 18.25 13.82
CA TYR A 141 4.62 17.35 13.04
C TYR A 141 4.69 17.68 11.56
N GLY A 142 4.27 16.75 10.71
CA GLY A 142 4.29 16.91 9.26
C GLY A 142 4.90 15.70 8.57
N LYS A 143 5.17 15.87 7.27
CA LYS A 143 5.67 14.81 6.39
C LYS A 143 7.20 14.66 6.43
N GLY A 144 7.92 15.64 6.98
CA GLY A 144 9.37 15.56 7.16
C GLY A 144 10.23 15.93 5.96
N LEU A 145 9.66 16.11 4.77
CA LEU A 145 10.41 16.63 3.61
C LEU A 145 10.72 18.11 3.79
N GLN A 146 11.62 18.64 2.96
CA GLN A 146 12.04 20.04 3.00
C GLN A 146 10.85 21.01 3.15
N TYR A 147 10.90 21.83 4.21
CA TYR A 147 9.90 22.83 4.58
C TYR A 147 8.54 22.29 5.01
N GLU A 148 8.42 20.98 5.28
CA GLU A 148 7.17 20.32 5.67
C GLU A 148 7.11 19.95 7.17
N CYS A 149 8.11 20.32 7.99
CA CYS A 149 8.02 20.21 9.45
C CYS A 149 7.46 21.49 10.09
N THR A 150 6.38 21.34 10.85
CA THR A 150 5.72 22.43 11.56
C THR A 150 5.79 22.19 13.07
N ALA A 151 6.11 23.23 13.84
CA ALA A 151 6.12 23.15 15.30
C ALA A 151 4.71 22.83 15.84
N CYS A 152 4.64 22.02 16.90
CA CYS A 152 3.38 21.76 17.59
C CYS A 152 2.76 23.06 18.14
N PRO A 153 1.42 23.18 18.14
CA PRO A 153 0.74 24.33 18.71
C PRO A 153 1.13 24.60 20.19
N PRO A 154 0.97 25.85 20.66
CA PRO A 154 1.20 26.16 22.07
C PRO A 154 0.37 25.26 23.00
N GLY A 155 1.03 24.65 23.99
CA GLY A 155 0.40 23.76 24.95
C GLY A 155 0.34 22.29 24.55
N THR A 156 0.81 21.92 23.36
CA THR A 156 0.96 20.53 22.91
C THR A 156 2.41 20.19 22.64
N TYR A 157 2.75 18.89 22.60
CA TYR A 157 4.11 18.46 22.35
C TYR A 157 4.13 17.01 21.86
N LYS A 158 4.77 16.80 20.72
CA LYS A 158 5.04 15.47 20.19
C LYS A 158 6.28 14.88 20.89
N PRO A 159 6.13 13.82 21.71
CA PRO A 159 7.21 13.30 22.54
C PRO A 159 8.29 12.56 21.76
N GLU A 160 7.91 11.96 20.63
CA GLU A 160 8.75 11.06 19.86
C GLU A 160 8.89 11.55 18.41
N GLY A 161 10.04 11.29 17.78
CA GLY A 161 10.23 11.53 16.36
C GLY A 161 9.66 10.38 15.52
N THR A 162 8.35 10.17 15.59
CA THR A 162 7.57 9.19 14.82
C THR A 162 6.74 9.88 13.72
N PRO A 163 6.28 9.19 12.67
CA PRO A 163 5.42 9.80 11.66
C PRO A 163 4.12 10.30 12.28
N GLY A 164 3.62 11.43 11.80
CA GLY A 164 2.32 11.93 12.24
C GLY A 164 2.07 13.40 11.96
N GLY A 165 0.78 13.73 11.89
CA GLY A 165 0.30 15.10 11.73
C GLY A 165 0.00 15.77 13.07
N LEU A 166 -0.86 16.79 13.06
CA LEU A 166 -1.18 17.58 14.25
C LEU A 166 -1.70 16.76 15.43
N SER A 167 -2.32 15.60 15.18
CA SER A 167 -2.83 14.69 16.21
C SER A 167 -1.76 13.93 17.00
N THR A 168 -0.49 14.02 16.59
CA THR A 168 0.64 13.45 17.36
C THR A 168 1.35 14.48 18.23
N CYS A 169 0.93 15.74 18.13
CA CYS A 169 1.04 16.69 19.23
C CYS A 169 -0.12 16.42 20.23
#